data_AF-A0A3D3VSQ9-F1
#
_entry.id   AF-A0A3D3VSQ9-F1
#
_cell.length_a   1.000
_cell.length_b   1.000
_cell.length_c   1.000
_cell.angle_alpha   90.00
_cell.angle_beta   90.00
_cell.angle_gamma   90.00
#
_symmetry.space_group_name_H-M   'P 1'
#
loop_
_entity.id
_entity.type
_entity.pdbx_description
1 polymer ?
#
loop_
_entity_poly.entity_id
_entity_poly.type
_entity_poly.pdbx_seq_one_letter_code
_entity_poly.pdbx_strand_id
1 'polypeptide(L)' 'MLSLESLTQLAQKHAEALPAQVAEFEIRGHRFHSASRPHLMGVINLSPDSWYRESVILNTDAALVRARRLREIGRA' A
#
# COMPACT_ATOMS: atom_id res chain seq x y z
N MET A 1 -5.60 -2.15 16.35
CA MET A 1 -4.13 -1.99 16.20
C MET A 1 -3.51 -3.37 16.35
N LEU A 2 -2.53 -3.74 15.53
CA LEU A 2 -1.87 -5.05 15.65
C LEU A 2 -0.90 -5.02 16.84
N SER A 3 -1.00 -5.98 17.77
CA SER A 3 -0.06 -6.14 18.89
C SER A 3 1.10 -7.08 18.52
N LEU A 4 2.20 -7.02 19.28
CA LEU A 4 3.35 -7.91 19.05
C LEU A 4 2.97 -9.38 19.26
N GLU A 5 2.11 -9.66 20.24
CA GLU A 5 1.57 -10.99 20.51
C GLU A 5 0.77 -11.50 19.32
N SER A 6 -0.09 -10.64 18.75
CA SER A 6 -0.91 -10.98 17.58
C SER A 6 -0.05 -11.23 16.35
N LEU A 7 1.00 -10.44 16.14
CA LEU A 7 1.97 -10.64 15.06
C LEU A 7 2.77 -11.94 15.23
N THR A 8 3.16 -12.26 16.46
CA THR A 8 3.90 -13.48 16.77
C THR A 8 3.05 -14.72 16.49
N GLN A 9 1.78 -14.71 16.90
CA GLN A 9 0.83 -15.79 16.61
C GLN A 9 0.63 -15.99 15.10
N LEU A 10 0.50 -14.90 14.34
CA LEU A 10 0.40 -14.96 12.87
C LEU A 10 1.66 -15.54 12.24
N ALA A 11 2.84 -15.10 12.68
CA ALA A 11 4.13 -15.58 12.17
C ALA A 11 4.34 -17.07 12.45
N GLN A 12 3.95 -17.56 13.64
CA GLN A 12 4.01 -18.98 13.98
C GLN A 12 3.03 -19.81 13.16
N LYS A 13 1.79 -19.31 12.98
CA LYS A 13 0.75 -20.01 12.23
C LYS A 13 1.06 -20.16 10.74
N HIS A 14 1.82 -19.22 10.18
CA HIS A 14 2.14 -19.14 8.75
C HIS A 14 3.65 -19.13 8.51
N ALA A 15 4.40 -19.90 9.31
CA ALA A 15 5.86 -19.90 9.29
C ALA A 15 6.42 -20.26 7.90
N GLU A 16 5.74 -21.15 7.17
CA GLU A 16 6.06 -21.57 5.81
C GLU A 16 5.92 -20.45 4.77
N ALA A 17 5.10 -19.44 5.05
CA ALA A 17 4.87 -18.31 4.14
C ALA A 17 5.85 -17.15 4.36
N LEU A 18 6.54 -17.08 5.51
CA LEU A 18 7.50 -16.02 5.82
C LEU A 18 8.65 -15.87 4.80
N PRO A 19 9.24 -16.95 4.26
CA PRO A 19 10.28 -16.81 3.24
C PRO A 19 9.74 -16.58 1.82
N ALA A 20 8.42 -16.50 1.63
CA ALA A 20 7.83 -16.34 0.31
C ALA A 20 8.26 -15.01 -0.32
N GLN A 21 8.68 -15.06 -1.57
CA GLN A 21 8.98 -13.86 -2.35
C GLN A 21 7.70 -13.29 -2.95
N VAL A 22 7.60 -11.96 -2.95
CA VAL A 22 6.50 -11.27 -3.63
C VAL A 22 6.65 -11.48 -5.13
N ALA A 23 5.63 -12.08 -5.76
CA ALA A 23 5.61 -12.30 -7.19
C ALA A 23 5.74 -10.95 -7.95
N GLU A 24 6.52 -10.96 -9.03
CA GLU A 24 6.53 -9.84 -9.96
C GLU A 24 5.19 -9.78 -10.71
N PHE A 25 4.75 -8.56 -11.01
CA PHE A 25 3.53 -8.35 -11.77
C PHE A 25 3.67 -7.11 -12.67
N GLU A 26 2.72 -6.96 -13.58
CA GLU A 26 2.66 -5.83 -14.50
C GLU A 26 1.34 -5.08 -14.32
N ILE A 27 1.41 -3.75 -14.34
CA ILE A 27 0.23 -2.90 -14.43
C ILE A 27 0.42 -1.98 -15.64
N ARG A 28 -0.47 -2.11 -16.63
CA ARG A 28 -0.49 -1.28 -17.85
C ARG A 28 0.89 -1.12 -18.51
N GLY A 29 1.59 -2.22 -18.81
CA GLY A 29 2.92 -2.16 -19.44
C GLY A 29 4.09 -1.85 -18.50
N HIS A 30 3.83 -1.57 -17.22
CA HIS A 30 4.86 -1.26 -16.25
C HIS A 30 5.09 -2.46 -15.34
N ARG A 31 6.29 -3.04 -15.42
CA ARG A 31 6.66 -4.22 -14.63
C ARG A 31 7.24 -3.82 -13.27
N PHE A 32 6.72 -4.46 -12.22
CA PHE A 32 7.15 -4.26 -10.84
C PHE A 32 8.08 -5.39 -10.42
N HIS A 33 9.37 -5.08 -10.35
CA HIS A 33 10.43 -6.00 -9.96
C HIS A 33 10.57 -6.10 -8.45
N SER A 34 9.58 -6.72 -7.80
CA SER A 34 9.45 -6.82 -6.33
C SER A 34 10.63 -7.52 -5.64
N ALA A 35 11.34 -8.40 -6.37
CA ALA A 35 12.51 -9.11 -5.85
C ALA A 35 13.76 -8.21 -5.72
N SER A 36 13.84 -7.12 -6.49
CA SER A 36 15.03 -6.26 -6.55
C SER A 36 14.96 -5.06 -5.61
N ARG A 37 13.77 -4.50 -5.42
CA ARG A 37 13.53 -3.33 -4.57
C ARG A 37 12.06 -3.23 -4.18
N PRO A 38 11.77 -2.63 -3.01
CA PRO A 38 10.40 -2.27 -2.68
C PRO A 38 9.88 -1.21 -3.64
N HIS A 39 8.57 -1.22 -3.87
CA HIS A 39 7.85 -0.22 -4.64
C HIS A 39 6.80 0.45 -3.76
N LEU A 40 6.59 1.76 -3.95
CA LEU A 40 5.60 2.51 -3.19
C LEU A 40 4.29 2.61 -3.98
N MET A 41 3.18 2.26 -3.32
CA MET A 41 1.83 2.45 -3.85
C MET A 41 1.15 3.60 -3.10
N GLY A 42 0.93 4.72 -3.80
CA GLY A 42 0.13 5.81 -3.26
C GLY A 42 -1.35 5.43 -3.24
N VAL A 43 -2.02 5.63 -2.11
CA VAL A 43 -3.45 5.35 -1.93
C VAL A 43 -4.23 6.65 -1.81
N ILE A 44 -5.32 6.76 -2.57
CA ILE A 44 -6.31 7.83 -2.43
C ILE A 44 -7.60 7.17 -1.94
N ASN A 45 -8.01 7.53 -0.74
CA ASN A 45 -9.23 7.00 -0.14
C ASN A 45 -10.42 7.90 -0.50
N LEU A 46 -11.39 7.36 -1.23
CA LEU A 46 -12.61 8.07 -1.63
C LEU A 46 -13.83 7.67 -0.80
N SER A 47 -13.65 6.83 0.22
CA SER A 47 -14.75 6.29 1.03
C SER A 47 -15.25 7.34 2.02
N PRO A 48 -16.45 7.94 1.82
CA PRO A 48 -16.96 9.01 2.68
C PRO A 48 -17.22 8.53 4.11
N ASP A 49 -17.55 7.26 4.28
CA ASP A 49 -17.89 6.63 5.57
C ASP A 49 -16.65 6.04 6.27
N SER A 50 -15.43 6.33 5.78
CA SER A 50 -14.21 5.88 6.44
C SER A 50 -14.12 6.46 7.85
N TRP A 51 -13.88 5.59 8.84
CA TRP A 51 -13.69 5.99 10.23
C TRP A 51 -12.54 7.01 10.40
N TYR A 52 -11.50 6.91 9.56
CA TYR A 52 -10.37 7.83 9.56
C TYR A 52 -10.54 8.93 8.50
N ARG A 53 -11.21 10.02 8.91
CA ARG A 53 -11.66 11.11 8.02
C ARG A 53 -10.52 11.90 7.37
N GLU A 54 -9.37 12.01 8.03
CA GLU A 54 -8.21 12.76 7.52
C GLU A 54 -7.62 12.18 6.23
N SER A 55 -7.89 10.90 5.96
CA SER A 55 -7.46 10.24 4.72
C SER A 55 -8.44 10.41 3.55
N VAL A 56 -9.67 10.87 3.82
CA VAL A 56 -10.76 10.85 2.85
C VAL A 56 -10.70 12.05 1.91
N ILE A 57 -10.83 11.78 0.62
CA ILE A 57 -10.95 12.80 -0.42
C ILE A 57 -12.34 12.71 -1.04
N LEU A 58 -13.10 13.80 -0.92
CA LEU A 58 -14.54 13.82 -1.26
C LEU A 58 -14.85 14.33 -2.67
N ASN A 59 -13.84 14.81 -3.41
CA ASN A 59 -14.03 15.28 -4.79
C ASN A 59 -12.83 14.99 -5.69
N THR A 60 -13.09 14.95 -7.00
CA THR A 60 -12.11 14.60 -8.02
C THR A 60 -10.92 15.56 -8.07
N ASP A 61 -11.14 16.87 -7.95
CA ASP A 61 -10.06 17.86 -8.04
C ASP A 61 -9.04 17.69 -6.92
N ALA A 62 -9.51 17.51 -5.69
CA ALA A 62 -8.67 17.20 -4.54
C ALA A 62 -7.94 15.87 -4.70
N ALA A 63 -8.58 14.86 -5.32
CA ALA A 63 -7.95 13.57 -5.58
C ALA A 63 -6.80 13.71 -6.58
N LEU A 64 -6.97 14.52 -7.64
CA LEU A 64 -5.92 14.79 -8.62
C LEU A 64 -4.73 15.52 -7.99
N VAL A 65 -4.97 16.51 -7.13
CA VAL A 65 -3.91 17.21 -6.38
C VAL A 65 -3.15 16.22 -5.48
N ARG A 66 -3.88 15.37 -4.75
CA ARG A 66 -3.29 14.34 -3.88
C ARG A 66 -2.46 13.33 -4.67
N ALA A 67 -2.94 12.90 -5.84
CA ALA A 67 -2.24 11.97 -6.73
C ALA A 67 -0.88 12.52 -7.17
N ARG A 68 -0.83 13.80 -7.58
CA ARG A 68 0.41 14.46 -8.00
C ARG A 68 1.43 14.50 -6.86
N ARG A 69 0.99 14.87 -5.65
CA ARG A 69 1.83 14.90 -4.46
C ARG A 69 2.34 13.50 -4.07
N LEU A 70 1.48 12.48 -4.12
CA LEU A 70 1.89 11.09 -3.85
C LEU A 70 2.96 10.62 -4.84
N ARG A 71 2.83 10.98 -6.12
CA ARG A 71 3.83 10.65 -7.14
C ARG A 71 5.17 11.33 -6.88
N GLU A 72 5.18 12.56 -6.38
CA GLU A 72 6.41 13.27 -6.02
C GLU A 72 7.09 12.64 -4.81
N ILE A 73 6.33 12.32 -3.76
CA ILE A 73 6.86 11.67 -2.55
C ILE A 73 7.42 10.28 -2.88
N GLY A 74 6.72 9.50 -3.71
CA GLY A 74 7.14 8.15 -4.09
C GLY A 74 8.32 8.05 -5.04
N ARG A 75 8.89 9.20 -5.47
CA ARG A 75 10.14 9.26 -6.24
C ARG A 75 11.39 9.35 -5.37
N ALA A 76 11.25 9.67 -4.08
CA ALA A 76 12.33 9.63 -3.10
C ALA A 76 12.66 8.18 -2.71
#